data_AF-A0AAE2BXM7-F1
#
_entry.id   AF-A0AAE2BXM7-F1
#
_cell.length_a   1.000
_cell.length_b   1.000
_cell.length_c   1.000
_cell.angle_alpha   90.00
_cell.angle_beta   90.00
_cell.angle_gamma   90.00
#
_symmetry.space_group_name_H-M   'P 1'
#
loop_
_entity.id
_entity.type
_entity.pdbx_description
1 polymer ?
#
loop_
_entity_poly.entity_id
_entity_poly.type
_entity_poly.pdbx_seq_one_letter_code
_entity_poly.pdbx_strand_id
1 'polypeptide(L)'
;MEDTLRQCETKPIKGETKLCTTSLEAMLDFTRMIIGSETKIEILSTSHLTQSNTLLQKYTIMGIKETPAPKMVACHTMPYPYAVFYCHYQESKSRVFRVSLTGENGDKVEAIAVCHMDTSQWSRNHVPFRCLGPNLGPLLYAISSQQIILFVFLPLLPCRNRS
;
A
#
# COMPACT_ATOMS: atom_id res chain seq x y z
N MET A 1 11.19 1.82 17.92
CA MET A 1 12.45 1.50 17.22
C MET A 1 12.64 -0.01 17.09
N GLU A 2 12.60 -0.76 18.21
CA GLU A 2 12.66 -2.24 18.18
C GLU A 2 11.61 -2.86 17.25
N ASP A 3 10.39 -2.33 17.21
CA ASP A 3 9.34 -2.82 16.31
C ASP A 3 9.72 -2.69 14.82
N THR A 4 10.42 -1.62 14.43
CA THR A 4 10.91 -1.43 13.05
C THR A 4 11.94 -2.50 12.70
N LEU A 5 12.93 -2.71 13.58
CA LEU A 5 13.95 -3.75 13.40
C LEU A 5 13.30 -5.14 13.33
N ARG A 6 12.39 -5.43 14.26
CA ARG A 6 11.66 -6.70 14.27
C ARG A 6 10.88 -6.93 12.98
N GLN A 7 10.20 -5.92 12.44
CA GLN A 7 9.49 -6.06 11.16
C GLN A 7 10.44 -6.33 9.99
N CYS A 8 11.59 -5.65 9.94
CA CYS A 8 12.61 -5.84 8.91
C CYS A 8 13.25 -7.24 8.97
N GLU A 9 13.53 -7.74 10.16
CA GLU A 9 14.23 -9.02 10.38
C GLU A 9 13.30 -10.24 10.35
N THR A 10 11.99 -10.04 10.58
CA THR A 10 11.00 -11.12 10.52
C THR A 10 11.05 -11.78 9.14
N LYS A 11 10.97 -13.11 9.07
CA LYS A 11 10.95 -13.79 7.76
C LYS A 11 9.67 -13.43 6.97
N PRO A 12 9.73 -13.32 5.63
CA PRO A 12 8.53 -13.10 4.82
C PRO A 12 7.55 -14.26 4.97
N ILE A 13 6.25 -13.98 4.84
CA ILE A 13 5.25 -15.05 4.75
C ILE A 13 5.28 -15.73 3.38
N LYS A 14 4.58 -16.87 3.23
CA LYS A 14 4.46 -17.55 1.93
C LYS A 14 3.82 -16.62 0.89
N GLY A 15 4.50 -16.42 -0.23
CA GLY A 15 4.06 -15.54 -1.32
C GLY A 15 4.33 -14.05 -1.08
N GLU A 16 5.00 -13.69 0.02
CA GLU A 16 5.48 -12.33 0.27
C GLU A 16 6.95 -12.21 -0.13
N THR A 17 7.28 -11.17 -0.88
CA THR A 17 8.65 -10.68 -1.05
C THR A 17 8.77 -9.33 -0.38
N LYS A 18 9.75 -9.12 0.50
CA LYS A 18 9.92 -7.86 1.22
C LYS A 18 11.37 -7.44 1.35
N LEU A 19 11.57 -6.14 1.55
CA LEU A 19 12.86 -5.49 1.68
C LEU A 19 12.75 -4.32 2.66
N CYS A 20 13.68 -4.22 3.62
CA CYS A 20 13.95 -2.96 4.29
C CYS A 20 15.15 -2.28 3.65
N THR A 21 15.01 -0.99 3.34
CA THR A 21 16.07 -0.18 2.73
C THR A 21 16.12 1.20 3.38
N THR A 22 17.28 1.85 3.35
CA THR A 22 17.49 3.21 3.86
C THR A 22 17.57 4.26 2.74
N SER A 23 17.44 3.86 1.47
CA SER A 23 17.51 4.76 0.32
C SER A 23 16.34 4.58 -0.64
N LEU A 24 15.99 5.67 -1.32
CA LEU A 24 14.93 5.69 -2.33
C LEU A 24 15.33 4.94 -3.59
N GLU A 25 16.63 4.94 -3.93
CA GLU A 25 17.17 4.22 -5.08
C GLU A 25 16.93 2.71 -4.93
N ALA A 26 17.29 2.14 -3.78
CA ALA A 26 17.07 0.72 -3.52
C ALA A 26 15.57 0.36 -3.39
N MET A 27 14.72 1.31 -2.96
CA MET A 27 13.27 1.15 -3.03
C MET A 27 12.79 1.03 -4.49
N LEU A 28 13.29 1.88 -5.38
CA LEU A 28 12.95 1.86 -6.80
C LEU A 28 13.47 0.59 -7.49
N ASP A 29 14.68 0.14 -7.14
CA ASP A 29 15.25 -1.08 -7.68
C ASP A 29 14.46 -2.31 -7.25
N PHE A 30 14.06 -2.39 -5.98
CA PHE A 30 13.14 -3.43 -5.50
C PHE A 30 11.81 -3.42 -6.25
N THR A 31 11.25 -2.22 -6.45
CA THR A 31 10.00 -2.06 -7.20
C THR A 31 10.14 -2.57 -8.63
N ARG A 32 11.22 -2.19 -9.33
CA ARG A 32 11.51 -2.65 -10.70
C ARG A 32 11.77 -4.15 -10.76
N MET A 33 12.39 -4.74 -9.75
CA MET A 33 12.62 -6.18 -9.68
C MET A 33 11.29 -6.96 -9.65
N ILE A 34 10.30 -6.51 -8.88
CA ILE A 34 9.00 -7.17 -8.76
C ILE A 34 8.09 -6.91 -9.97
N ILE A 35 8.07 -5.65 -10.39
CA ILE A 35 7.09 -5.15 -11.34
C ILE A 35 7.60 -5.32 -12.80
N GLY A 36 8.90 -5.19 -13.03
CA GLY A 36 9.58 -5.24 -14.33
C GLY A 36 10.24 -3.91 -14.69
N SER A 37 11.47 -3.96 -15.22
CA SER A 37 12.30 -2.78 -15.51
C SER A 37 11.74 -1.86 -16.59
N GLU A 38 11.03 -2.41 -17.58
CA GLU A 38 10.53 -1.69 -18.77
C GLU A 38 9.11 -1.13 -18.61
N THR A 39 8.55 -1.16 -17.39
CA THR A 39 7.15 -0.82 -17.15
C THR A 39 6.99 0.58 -16.57
N LYS A 40 5.95 1.30 -17.00
CA LYS A 40 5.62 2.64 -16.47
C LYS A 40 5.01 2.50 -15.08
N ILE A 41 5.79 2.87 -14.05
CA ILE A 41 5.37 2.86 -12.66
C ILE A 41 4.46 4.08 -12.38
N GLU A 42 3.27 3.86 -11.83
CA GLU A 42 2.40 4.86 -11.24
C GLU A 42 2.59 4.86 -9.72
N ILE A 43 2.80 6.04 -9.14
CA ILE A 43 3.00 6.22 -7.71
C ILE A 43 1.70 6.75 -7.12
N LEU A 44 1.13 6.03 -6.15
CA LEU A 44 -0.01 6.46 -5.37
C LEU A 44 0.41 6.65 -3.91
N SER A 45 -0.12 7.70 -3.30
CA SER A 45 0.05 7.94 -1.87
C SER A 45 -1.21 8.62 -1.35
N THR A 46 -1.45 8.47 -0.04
CA THR A 46 -2.51 9.23 0.62
C THR A 46 -2.10 10.69 0.69
N SER A 47 -2.93 11.58 0.15
CA SER A 47 -2.64 13.02 0.07
C SER A 47 -3.69 13.84 0.80
N HIS A 48 -3.23 14.80 1.60
CA HIS A 48 -4.08 15.81 2.22
C HIS A 48 -4.20 16.98 1.26
N LEU A 49 -5.41 17.27 0.82
CA LEU A 49 -5.72 18.33 -0.16
C LEU A 49 -5.93 19.69 0.53
N THR A 50 -6.09 19.68 1.86
CA THR A 50 -6.21 20.86 2.71
C THR A 50 -5.24 20.75 3.87
N GLN A 51 -4.83 21.88 4.43
CA GLN A 51 -3.93 21.91 5.56
C GLN A 51 -4.73 21.69 6.85
N SER A 52 -4.48 20.57 7.54
CA SER A 52 -5.11 20.24 8.81
C SER A 52 -4.06 19.85 9.84
N ASN A 53 -4.16 20.42 11.03
CA ASN A 53 -3.26 20.13 12.17
C ASN A 53 -3.85 19.08 13.13
N THR A 54 -4.95 18.43 12.72
CA THR A 54 -5.70 17.51 13.58
C THR A 54 -5.09 16.11 13.49
N LEU A 55 -4.59 15.58 14.61
CA LEU A 55 -3.95 14.26 14.66
C LEU A 55 -4.94 13.11 14.45
N LEU A 56 -6.16 13.25 14.97
CA LEU A 56 -7.22 12.25 14.87
C LEU A 56 -8.56 12.97 14.70
N GLN A 57 -9.33 12.55 13.71
CA GLN A 57 -10.69 13.04 13.48
C GLN A 57 -11.54 11.98 12.78
N LYS A 58 -12.85 12.20 12.77
CA LYS A 58 -13.78 11.40 11.97
C LYS A 58 -13.78 11.91 10.53
N TYR A 59 -13.82 10.97 9.60
CA TYR A 59 -13.94 11.26 8.18
C TYR A 59 -15.21 10.61 7.62
N THR A 60 -15.85 11.32 6.69
CA THR A 60 -16.95 10.80 5.88
C THR A 60 -16.40 10.40 4.51
N ILE A 61 -16.78 9.20 4.05
CA ILE A 61 -16.41 8.73 2.72
C ILE A 61 -17.31 9.43 1.69
N MET A 62 -16.69 10.17 0.78
CA MET A 62 -17.38 10.89 -0.29
C MET A 62 -17.42 10.07 -1.59
N GLY A 63 -16.43 9.22 -1.81
CA GLY A 63 -16.34 8.44 -3.04
C GLY A 63 -15.26 7.37 -2.97
N ILE A 64 -15.46 6.30 -3.73
CA ILE A 64 -14.52 5.18 -3.84
C ILE A 64 -14.35 4.87 -5.32
N LYS A 65 -13.10 4.81 -5.78
CA LYS A 65 -12.75 4.44 -7.16
C LYS A 65 -11.67 3.36 -7.15
N GLU A 66 -11.97 2.22 -7.77
CA GLU A 66 -10.96 1.18 -7.96
C GLU A 66 -9.91 1.61 -8.98
N THR A 67 -8.63 1.33 -8.67
CA THR A 67 -7.51 1.54 -9.58
C THR A 67 -7.02 0.18 -10.07
N PRO A 68 -7.01 -0.07 -11.40
CA PRO A 68 -6.44 -1.29 -11.97
C PRO A 68 -4.97 -1.44 -11.59
N ALA A 69 -4.65 -2.46 -10.81
CA ALA A 69 -3.31 -2.73 -10.30
C ALA A 69 -3.02 -4.24 -10.31
N PRO A 70 -2.67 -4.82 -11.47
CA PRO A 70 -2.39 -6.26 -11.60
C PRO A 70 -1.18 -6.70 -10.76
N LYS A 71 -0.20 -5.80 -10.58
CA LYS A 71 0.92 -5.94 -9.64
C LYS A 71 1.07 -4.66 -8.85
N MET A 72 1.48 -4.80 -7.59
CA MET A 72 1.70 -3.68 -6.69
C MET A 72 2.90 -3.90 -5.78
N VAL A 73 3.59 -2.84 -5.40
CA VAL A 73 4.57 -2.86 -4.32
C VAL A 73 4.17 -1.77 -3.33
N ALA A 74 3.97 -2.14 -2.08
CA ALA A 74 3.73 -1.16 -1.02
C ALA A 74 5.04 -0.88 -0.28
N CYS A 75 5.35 0.38 -0.05
CA CYS A 75 6.51 0.85 0.68
C CYS A 75 6.09 1.78 1.81
N HIS A 76 6.53 1.48 3.01
CA HIS A 76 6.11 2.14 4.23
C HIS A 76 7.29 2.87 4.83
N THR A 77 7.13 4.14 5.17
CA THR A 77 8.13 4.86 5.96
C THR A 77 8.03 4.39 7.40
N MET A 78 9.11 3.84 7.95
CA MET A 78 9.09 3.25 9.28
C MET A 78 9.51 4.27 10.34
N PRO A 79 8.90 4.23 11.55
CA PRO A 79 9.30 5.10 12.66
C PRO A 79 10.67 4.67 13.19
N TYR A 80 11.72 5.38 12.76
CA TYR A 80 13.11 5.13 13.14
C TYR A 80 13.92 6.44 13.09
N PRO A 81 15.01 6.60 13.88
CA PRO A 81 15.81 7.84 13.89
C PRO A 81 16.45 8.22 12.55
N TYR A 82 16.54 7.26 11.64
CA TYR A 82 17.05 7.41 10.28
C TYR A 82 16.02 6.90 9.29
N ALA A 83 16.14 7.30 8.02
CA ALA A 83 15.24 6.84 6.96
C ALA A 83 15.29 5.31 6.83
N VAL A 84 14.13 4.67 7.02
CA VAL A 84 13.93 3.24 6.79
C VAL A 84 12.61 3.07 6.05
N PHE A 85 12.67 2.43 4.90
CA PHE A 85 11.53 2.08 4.06
C PHE A 85 11.32 0.57 4.13
N TYR A 86 10.16 0.14 4.59
CA TYR A 86 9.72 -1.24 4.53
C TYR A 86 8.90 -1.45 3.26
N CYS A 87 9.45 -2.12 2.26
CA CYS A 87 8.78 -2.44 1.01
C CYS A 87 8.37 -3.90 0.96
N HIS A 88 7.20 -4.19 0.43
CA HIS A 88 6.73 -5.56 0.23
C HIS A 88 5.78 -5.71 -0.96
N TYR A 89 5.80 -6.92 -1.51
CA TYR A 89 4.96 -7.43 -2.58
C TYR A 89 4.30 -8.72 -2.10
N GLN A 90 3.01 -8.85 -2.40
CA GLN A 90 2.25 -10.05 -2.12
C GLN A 90 1.75 -10.65 -3.45
N GLU A 91 2.06 -11.92 -3.68
CA GLU A 91 1.63 -12.65 -4.89
C GLU A 91 0.11 -12.83 -4.98
N SER A 92 -0.58 -12.91 -3.83
CA SER A 92 -2.03 -13.03 -3.80
C SER A 92 -2.71 -11.79 -4.37
N LYS A 93 -3.83 -12.00 -5.08
CA LYS A 93 -4.62 -10.92 -5.68
C LYS A 93 -4.97 -9.85 -4.65
N SER A 94 -4.67 -8.61 -4.99
CA SER A 94 -4.99 -7.44 -4.18
C SER A 94 -5.71 -6.41 -5.04
N ARG A 95 -6.61 -5.62 -4.45
CA ARG A 95 -7.36 -4.55 -5.10
C ARG A 95 -6.98 -3.21 -4.47
N VAL A 96 -6.92 -2.17 -5.29
CA VAL A 96 -6.52 -0.82 -4.86
C VAL A 96 -7.68 0.12 -5.06
N PHE A 97 -7.93 0.98 -4.09
CA PHE A 97 -8.97 1.98 -4.14
C PHE A 97 -8.41 3.35 -3.82
N ARG A 98 -8.82 4.35 -4.58
CA ARG A 98 -8.74 5.76 -4.20
C ARG A 98 -10.03 6.11 -3.48
N VAL A 99 -9.92 6.62 -2.27
CA VAL A 99 -11.03 6.94 -1.38
C VAL A 99 -10.99 8.42 -1.07
N SER A 100 -12.00 9.16 -1.51
CA SER A 100 -12.16 10.56 -1.17
C SER A 100 -12.83 10.69 0.19
N LEU A 101 -12.18 11.41 1.10
CA LEU A 101 -12.61 11.59 2.48
C LEU A 101 -12.79 13.08 2.79
N THR A 102 -13.82 13.39 3.60
CA THR A 102 -14.04 14.73 4.15
C THR A 102 -14.11 14.64 5.68
N GLY A 103 -13.24 15.37 6.37
CA GLY A 103 -13.22 15.52 7.82
C GLY A 103 -14.31 16.46 8.32
N GLU A 104 -14.70 16.33 9.59
CA GLU A 104 -15.70 17.21 10.22
C GLU A 104 -15.27 18.69 10.24
N ASN A 105 -13.96 18.95 10.24
CA ASN A 105 -13.35 20.28 10.12
C ASN A 105 -13.27 20.81 8.67
N GLY A 106 -13.83 20.09 7.70
CA GLY A 106 -13.73 20.42 6.28
C GLY A 106 -12.44 19.96 5.60
N ASP A 107 -11.57 19.22 6.29
CA ASP A 107 -10.35 18.64 5.72
C ASP A 107 -10.70 17.64 4.61
N LYS A 108 -9.94 17.65 3.51
CA LYS A 108 -10.15 16.77 2.36
C LYS A 108 -8.91 15.91 2.16
N VAL A 109 -9.11 14.60 2.10
CA VAL A 109 -8.03 13.63 1.93
C VAL A 109 -8.39 12.70 0.77
N GLU A 110 -7.46 12.50 -0.15
CA GLU A 110 -7.51 11.38 -1.08
C GLU A 110 -6.65 10.25 -0.51
N ALA A 111 -7.30 9.28 0.12
CA ALA A 111 -6.63 8.14 0.72
C ALA A 111 -6.51 6.99 -0.28
N ILE A 112 -5.40 6.25 -0.20
CA ILE A 112 -5.30 4.96 -0.87
C ILE A 112 -5.76 3.87 0.11
N ALA A 113 -6.45 2.87 -0.39
CA ALA A 113 -6.82 1.70 0.38
C ALA A 113 -6.49 0.45 -0.42
N VAL A 114 -5.93 -0.55 0.25
CA VAL A 114 -5.60 -1.84 -0.35
C VAL A 114 -6.43 -2.91 0.32
N CYS A 115 -7.02 -3.76 -0.52
CA CYS A 115 -7.75 -4.94 -0.11
C CYS A 115 -6.99 -6.18 -0.56
N HIS A 116 -6.40 -6.89 0.38
CA HIS A 116 -5.80 -8.20 0.11
C HIS A 116 -6.91 -9.25 0.08
N MET A 117 -7.07 -9.95 -1.04
CA MET A 117 -8.17 -10.90 -1.23
C MET A 117 -7.92 -12.25 -0.55
N ASP A 118 -6.66 -12.56 -0.24
CA ASP A 118 -6.26 -13.74 0.52
C ASP A 118 -5.25 -13.33 1.60
N THR A 119 -5.68 -13.47 2.85
CA THR A 119 -4.87 -13.20 4.05
C THR A 119 -4.72 -14.47 4.91
N SER A 120 -5.01 -15.65 4.35
CA SER A 120 -4.99 -16.93 5.09
C SER A 120 -3.63 -17.25 5.72
N GLN A 121 -2.55 -16.77 5.12
CA GLN A 121 -1.17 -16.95 5.60
C GLN A 121 -0.71 -15.87 6.59
N TRP A 122 -1.54 -14.85 6.85
CA TRP A 122 -1.17 -13.74 7.71
C TRP A 122 -1.30 -14.15 9.18
N SER A 123 -0.34 -13.74 10.00
CA SER A 123 -0.42 -13.97 11.44
C SER A 123 -1.67 -13.31 12.01
N ARG A 124 -2.40 -13.98 12.92
CA ARG A 124 -3.54 -13.38 13.63
C ARG A 124 -3.18 -12.12 14.42
N ASN A 125 -1.88 -11.96 14.74
CA ASN A 125 -1.34 -10.78 15.42
C ASN A 125 -0.97 -9.65 14.45
N HIS A 126 -1.21 -9.81 13.15
CA HIS A 126 -0.95 -8.79 12.15
C HIS A 126 -1.77 -7.53 12.45
N VAL A 127 -1.17 -6.34 12.25
CA VAL A 127 -1.71 -5.06 12.74
C VAL A 127 -3.18 -4.86 12.33
N PRO A 128 -3.55 -5.01 11.04
CA PRO A 128 -4.95 -4.91 10.64
C PRO A 128 -5.92 -5.84 11.35
N PHE A 129 -5.55 -7.09 11.69
CA PHE A 129 -6.43 -8.00 12.44
C PHE A 129 -6.59 -7.60 13.91
N ARG A 130 -5.55 -6.98 14.50
CA ARG A 130 -5.64 -6.43 15.86
C ARG A 130 -6.57 -5.23 15.93
N CYS A 131 -6.60 -4.42 14.87
CA CYS A 131 -7.42 -3.21 14.81
C CYS A 131 -8.88 -3.50 14.42
N LEU A 132 -9.12 -4.45 13.51
CA LEU A 132 -10.44 -4.71 12.92
C LEU A 132 -11.09 -6.02 13.40
N GLY A 133 -10.37 -6.84 14.16
CA GLY A 133 -10.75 -8.20 14.53
C GLY A 133 -10.40 -9.25 13.46
N PRO A 134 -10.27 -10.54 13.83
CA PRO A 134 -9.94 -11.61 12.89
C PRO A 134 -11.20 -12.00 12.10
N ASN A 135 -11.48 -11.31 10.99
CA ASN A 135 -12.42 -11.82 10.00
C ASN A 135 -11.65 -12.58 8.92
N LEU A 136 -12.06 -13.83 8.64
CA LEU A 136 -11.49 -14.76 7.65
C LEU A 136 -11.77 -14.34 6.18
N GLY A 137 -11.83 -13.03 5.90
CA GLY A 137 -12.23 -12.47 4.61
C GLY A 137 -11.31 -11.35 4.10
N PRO A 138 -11.66 -10.71 2.96
CA PRO A 138 -10.86 -9.64 2.37
C PRO A 138 -10.73 -8.46 3.33
N LEU A 139 -9.49 -8.08 3.67
CA LEU A 139 -9.23 -7.00 4.61
C LEU A 139 -8.93 -5.71 3.86
N LEU A 140 -9.81 -4.71 4.00
CA LEU A 140 -9.63 -3.36 3.50
C LEU A 140 -9.13 -2.45 4.63
N TYR A 141 -8.00 -1.78 4.45
CA TYR A 141 -7.53 -0.75 5.37
C TYR A 141 -7.09 0.50 4.62
N ALA A 142 -7.36 1.66 5.23
CA ALA A 142 -6.91 2.96 4.74
C ALA A 142 -5.44 3.16 5.05
N ILE A 143 -4.71 3.68 4.07
CA ILE A 143 -3.25 3.77 4.09
C ILE A 143 -2.89 5.15 4.64
N SER A 144 -2.06 5.15 5.69
CA SER A 144 -1.59 6.37 6.34
C SER A 144 -0.80 7.24 5.35
N SER A 145 -0.75 8.56 5.58
CA SER A 145 0.04 9.51 4.78
C SER A 145 1.54 9.22 4.75
N GLN A 146 2.03 8.30 5.59
CA GLN A 146 3.44 7.86 5.64
C GLN A 146 3.74 6.63 4.75
N GLN A 147 2.76 6.16 3.99
CA GLN A 147 2.85 4.96 3.15
C GLN A 147 2.75 5.35 1.66
N ILE A 148 3.71 4.88 0.87
CA ILE A 148 3.81 5.07 -0.58
C ILE A 148 3.49 3.73 -1.24
N ILE A 149 2.60 3.72 -2.23
CA ILE A 149 2.32 2.50 -2.99
C ILE A 149 2.65 2.73 -4.46
N LEU A 150 3.41 1.81 -5.02
CA LEU A 150 3.92 1.86 -6.38
C LEU A 150 3.25 0.75 -7.19
N PHE A 151 2.69 1.08 -8.35
CA PHE A 151 1.92 0.16 -9.19
C PHE A 151 2.32 0.27 -10.66
N VAL A 152 1.86 -0.66 -11.50
CA VAL A 152 1.95 -0.54 -12.96
C VAL A 152 0.58 -0.62 -13.61
N PHE A 153 0.35 0.31 -14.54
CA PHE A 153 -0.66 0.17 -15.57
C PHE A 153 -0.04 -0.65 -16.71
N LEU A 154 -0.54 -1.87 -16.94
CA LEU A 154 -0.35 -2.48 -18.26
C LEU A 154 -1.15 -1.61 -19.24
N PRO A 155 -0.54 -1.01 -20.28
CA PRO A 155 -1.34 -0.50 -21.37
C PRO A 155 -2.15 -1.69 -21.88
N LEU A 156 -3.48 -1.57 -21.90
CA LEU A 156 -4.31 -2.46 -22.68
C LEU A 156 -3.77 -2.37 -24.11
N LEU A 157 -2.99 -3.38 -24.51
CA LEU A 157 -2.66 -3.55 -25.91
C LEU A 157 -4.01 -3.66 -26.63
N PRO A 158 -4.35 -2.78 -27.57
CA PRO A 158 -5.50 -3.02 -28.41
C PRO A 158 -5.29 -4.39 -29.07
N CYS A 159 -6.32 -5.24 -29.04
CA CYS A 159 -6.31 -6.51 -29.75
C CYS A 159 -5.79 -6.28 -31.17
N ARG A 160 -4.58 -6.80 -31.43
CA ARG A 160 -4.01 -6.84 -32.76
C ARG A 160 -4.87 -7.83 -33.55
N ASN A 161 -5.73 -7.33 -34.43
CA ASN A 161 -6.40 -8.17 -35.43
C ASN A 161 -5.32 -8.97 -36.17
N ARG A 162 -5.34 -10.30 -35.97
CA ARG A 162 -4.73 -11.26 -36.87
C ARG A 162 -5.83 -11.76 -37.79
N SER A 163 -5.46 -11.86 -39.06
CA SER A 163 -6.20 -12.22 -40.29
C SER A 163 -7.29 -11.25 -40.70
#